data_AF-A0A7G7YMJ0-F1
#
_entry.id   AF-A0A7G7YMJ0-F1
#
_cell.length_a   1.000
_cell.length_b   1.000
_cell.length_c   1.000
_cell.angle_alpha   90.00
_cell.angle_beta   90.00
_cell.angle_gamma   90.00
#
_symmetry.space_group_name_H-M   'P 1'
#
loop_
_entity.id
_entity.type
_entity.pdbx_description
1 polymer ?
#
loop_
_entity_poly.entity_id
_entity_poly.type
_entity_poly.pdbx_seq_one_letter_code
_entity_poly.pdbx_strand_id
1 'polypeptide(L)'
;MFTQSHWLRFIEGADGGAHNAPDQPKEPSQDADSTPADKQPDDEVDWKAKYEAMKTYSRQWEAKAKANVDAAKKLKEIEDAEKTEVDKLTERLKESEKDNQALQLQVDRMTIAAKFGISADDAEMFLHGDAETMATQAETLAQRSRTPRKAEAPNQGRGTAQGTKAAAEQWADSLLNK
;
A
#
# COMPACT_ATOMS: atom_id res chain seq x y z
N MET A 1 34.37 -19.74 37.38
CA MET A 1 33.08 -19.02 37.24
C MET A 1 33.20 -18.16 35.99
N PHE A 2 32.56 -18.58 34.90
CA PHE A 2 32.64 -17.90 33.61
C PHE A 2 31.76 -16.66 33.63
N THR A 3 32.35 -15.47 33.45
CA THR A 3 31.60 -14.25 33.17
C THR A 3 31.51 -14.06 31.67
N GLN A 4 30.31 -14.31 31.15
CA GLN A 4 29.96 -14.35 29.75
C GLN A 4 29.87 -12.93 29.17
N SER A 5 30.80 -12.58 28.27
CA SER A 5 30.72 -11.35 27.48
C SER A 5 29.68 -11.53 26.37
N HIS A 6 28.62 -10.73 26.44
CA HIS A 6 27.49 -10.73 25.53
C HIS A 6 27.85 -9.88 24.30
N TRP A 7 28.36 -10.51 23.24
CA TRP A 7 28.43 -9.88 21.93
C TRP A 7 27.22 -10.32 21.09
N LEU A 8 26.48 -9.29 20.67
CA LEU A 8 25.34 -9.22 19.78
C LEU A 8 24.86 -10.54 19.13
N ARG A 9 23.67 -10.97 19.54
CA ARG A 9 22.80 -11.77 18.67
C ARG A 9 22.19 -10.86 17.62
N PHE A 10 22.73 -10.92 16.41
CA PHE A 10 22.02 -10.55 15.20
C PHE A 10 20.88 -11.56 15.01
N ILE A 11 19.64 -11.14 15.24
CA ILE A 11 18.43 -11.89 14.88
C ILE A 11 17.64 -10.99 13.95
N GLU A 12 17.76 -11.26 12.65
CA GLU A 12 16.78 -10.86 11.65
C GLU A 12 16.85 -11.84 10.47
N GLY A 13 15.72 -12.52 10.19
CA GLY A 13 15.42 -13.07 8.87
C GLY A 13 15.75 -14.55 8.57
N ALA A 14 14.71 -15.39 8.76
CA ALA A 14 14.34 -16.59 7.98
C ALA A 14 15.18 -17.88 8.04
N ASP A 15 14.44 -18.96 8.28
CA ASP A 15 14.83 -20.35 8.51
C ASP A 15 15.79 -21.02 7.50
N GLY A 16 16.70 -21.81 8.06
CA GLY A 16 16.84 -23.23 7.69
C GLY A 16 17.84 -23.61 6.59
N GLY A 17 19.09 -23.86 6.97
CA GLY A 17 20.06 -24.50 6.06
C GLY A 17 21.30 -25.03 6.78
N ALA A 18 21.17 -26.18 7.44
CA ALA A 18 22.34 -26.96 7.86
C ALA A 18 23.06 -27.51 6.62
N HIS A 19 24.40 -27.48 6.59
CA HIS A 19 25.25 -28.67 6.40
C HIS A 19 26.75 -28.33 6.48
N ASN A 20 27.33 -28.82 7.59
CA ASN A 20 28.67 -29.36 7.83
C ASN A 20 29.78 -29.15 6.78
N ALA A 21 30.87 -28.52 7.23
CA ALA A 21 32.17 -28.48 6.57
C ALA A 21 32.96 -29.79 6.88
N PRO A 22 33.66 -30.41 5.92
CA PRO A 22 34.49 -31.57 6.22
C PRO A 22 35.92 -31.18 6.66
N ASP A 23 36.33 -31.90 7.70
CA ASP A 23 37.61 -32.07 8.36
C ASP A 23 38.82 -32.25 7.40
N GLN A 24 39.95 -31.63 7.74
CA GLN A 24 41.28 -31.97 7.23
C GLN A 24 41.91 -33.08 8.08
N PRO A 25 42.63 -34.03 7.46
CA PRO A 25 43.83 -34.55 8.12
C PRO A 25 45.07 -34.75 7.20
N LYS A 26 46.16 -34.12 7.65
CA LYS A 26 47.57 -34.58 7.79
C LYS A 26 48.33 -35.18 6.59
N GLU A 27 49.43 -34.48 6.26
CA GLU A 27 50.59 -34.93 5.48
C GLU A 27 51.35 -36.11 6.13
N PRO A 28 52.08 -36.89 5.31
CA PRO A 28 53.41 -37.36 5.71
C PRO A 28 54.50 -36.99 4.67
N SER A 29 55.64 -36.52 5.17
CA SER A 29 56.89 -36.35 4.43
C SER A 29 57.71 -37.65 4.45
N GLN A 30 58.31 -38.03 3.32
CA GLN A 30 59.53 -38.85 3.25
C GLN A 30 60.26 -38.61 1.92
N ASP A 31 61.52 -38.19 2.01
CA ASP A 31 62.43 -37.90 0.90
C ASP A 31 63.11 -39.14 0.31
N ALA A 32 63.42 -39.03 -0.99
CA ALA A 32 64.50 -39.64 -1.77
C ALA A 32 64.57 -41.18 -1.92
N ASP A 33 64.33 -41.69 -3.14
CA ASP A 33 65.40 -41.99 -4.12
C ASP A 33 64.81 -42.74 -5.34
N SER A 34 65.46 -42.61 -6.50
CA SER A 34 65.25 -43.34 -7.78
C SER A 34 64.13 -42.87 -8.75
N THR A 35 64.46 -41.92 -9.63
CA THR A 35 63.98 -41.88 -11.03
C THR A 35 64.84 -42.88 -11.85
N PRO A 36 64.40 -43.59 -12.90
CA PRO A 36 63.26 -43.32 -13.80
C PRO A 36 62.36 -44.53 -14.07
N ALA A 37 61.05 -44.33 -14.04
CA ALA A 37 60.15 -45.09 -14.91
C ALA A 37 59.05 -44.14 -15.37
N ASP A 38 59.35 -43.47 -16.48
CA ASP A 38 58.33 -43.02 -17.41
C ASP A 38 57.45 -44.23 -17.77
N LYS A 39 56.40 -44.42 -16.99
CA LYS A 39 55.20 -45.13 -17.40
C LYS A 39 54.12 -44.09 -17.45
N GLN A 40 54.07 -43.39 -18.57
CA GLN A 40 52.78 -42.97 -19.11
C GLN A 40 51.79 -44.12 -18.86
N PRO A 41 50.61 -43.88 -18.27
CA PRO A 41 49.53 -44.79 -18.55
C PRO A 41 49.30 -44.61 -20.05
N ASP A 42 49.83 -45.55 -20.83
CA ASP A 42 49.27 -45.89 -22.13
C ASP A 42 47.90 -46.53 -21.85
N ASP A 43 47.00 -45.72 -21.28
CA ASP A 43 45.58 -45.96 -21.31
C ASP A 43 45.23 -45.69 -22.76
N GLU A 44 45.39 -46.72 -23.59
CA GLU A 44 44.95 -46.76 -24.96
C GLU A 44 43.53 -46.19 -25.00
N VAL A 45 43.44 -44.93 -25.40
CA VAL A 45 42.21 -44.15 -25.21
C VAL A 45 41.14 -44.84 -26.02
N ASP A 46 40.21 -45.52 -25.35
CA ASP A 46 39.07 -46.12 -26.03
C ASP A 46 38.13 -45.00 -26.49
N TRP A 47 38.44 -44.46 -27.67
CA TRP A 47 37.69 -43.40 -28.34
C TRP A 47 36.24 -43.83 -28.59
N LYS A 48 35.98 -45.14 -28.71
CA LYS A 48 34.63 -45.68 -28.89
C LYS A 48 33.85 -45.58 -27.57
N ALA A 49 34.44 -45.97 -26.45
CA ALA A 49 33.84 -45.79 -25.13
C ALA A 49 33.58 -44.32 -24.80
N LYS A 50 34.51 -43.41 -25.13
CA LYS A 50 34.33 -41.95 -24.95
C LYS A 50 33.19 -41.40 -25.82
N TYR A 51 33.07 -41.85 -27.08
CA TYR A 51 31.99 -41.43 -27.97
C TYR A 51 30.62 -41.93 -27.48
N GLU A 52 30.52 -43.18 -27.03
CA GLU A 52 29.30 -43.72 -26.46
C GLU A 52 28.90 -42.98 -25.18
N ALA A 53 29.86 -42.72 -24.29
CA ALA A 53 29.64 -41.91 -23.09
C ALA A 53 29.13 -40.50 -23.46
N MET A 54 29.76 -39.81 -24.40
CA MET A 54 29.33 -38.49 -24.90
C MET A 54 27.88 -38.52 -25.43
N LYS A 55 27.52 -39.56 -26.19
CA LYS A 55 26.16 -39.74 -26.71
C LYS A 55 25.14 -39.96 -25.60
N THR A 56 25.48 -40.71 -24.56
CA THR A 56 24.60 -40.89 -23.38
C THR A 56 24.43 -39.58 -22.62
N TYR A 57 25.52 -38.82 -22.42
CA TYR A 57 25.44 -37.50 -21.78
C TYR A 57 24.58 -36.53 -22.59
N SER A 58 24.75 -36.49 -23.92
CA SER A 58 23.92 -35.68 -24.80
C SER A 58 22.42 -35.97 -24.62
N ARG A 59 22.03 -37.26 -24.59
CA ARG A 59 20.63 -37.64 -24.33
C ARG A 59 20.15 -37.27 -22.93
N GLN A 60 21.00 -37.43 -21.91
CA GLN A 60 20.66 -37.03 -20.55
C GLN A 60 20.46 -35.52 -20.43
N TRP A 61 21.28 -34.72 -21.12
CA TRP A 61 21.18 -33.27 -21.11
C TRP A 61 19.94 -32.80 -21.88
N GLU A 62 19.61 -33.45 -22.99
CA GLU A 62 18.36 -33.20 -23.70
C GLU A 62 17.14 -33.50 -22.82
N ALA A 63 17.14 -34.64 -22.11
CA ALA A 63 16.08 -34.99 -21.18
C ALA A 63 15.98 -33.98 -20.02
N LYS A 64 17.10 -33.56 -19.44
CA LYS A 64 17.15 -32.52 -18.39
C LYS A 64 16.69 -31.15 -18.91
N ALA A 65 17.09 -30.75 -20.11
CA ALA A 65 16.68 -29.49 -20.72
C ALA A 65 15.16 -29.47 -20.93
N LYS A 66 14.59 -30.57 -21.43
CA LYS A 66 13.13 -30.70 -21.58
C LYS A 66 12.40 -30.63 -20.24
N ALA A 67 12.89 -31.35 -19.22
CA ALA A 67 12.33 -31.29 -17.87
C ALA A 67 12.39 -29.87 -17.27
N ASN A 68 13.50 -29.15 -17.47
CA ASN A 68 13.66 -27.78 -17.01
C ASN A 68 12.72 -26.81 -17.74
N VAL A 69 12.52 -26.99 -19.04
CA VAL A 69 11.54 -26.19 -19.81
C VAL A 69 10.12 -26.43 -19.30
N ASP A 70 9.74 -27.67 -19.04
CA ASP A 70 8.41 -27.99 -18.52
C ASP A 70 8.22 -27.46 -17.08
N ALA A 71 9.26 -27.52 -16.24
CA ALA A 71 9.24 -26.91 -14.92
C ALA A 71 9.11 -25.37 -15.00
N ALA A 72 9.84 -24.72 -15.90
CA ALA A 72 9.77 -23.27 -16.10
C ALA A 72 8.38 -22.82 -16.58
N LYS A 73 7.72 -23.61 -17.45
CA LYS A 73 6.34 -23.34 -17.86
C LYS A 73 5.36 -23.41 -16.70
N LYS A 74 5.42 -24.46 -15.88
CA LYS A 74 4.56 -24.60 -14.70
C LYS A 74 4.78 -23.47 -13.69
N LEU A 75 6.03 -23.09 -13.48
CA LEU A 75 6.38 -21.97 -12.61
C LEU A 75 5.75 -20.67 -13.13
N LYS A 76 5.87 -20.40 -14.43
CA LYS A 76 5.22 -19.23 -15.05
C LYS A 76 3.69 -19.27 -14.93
N GLU A 77 3.07 -20.43 -15.14
CA GLU A 77 1.62 -20.60 -14.99
C GLU A 77 1.16 -20.30 -13.56
N ILE A 78 1.91 -20.75 -12.54
CA ILE A 78 1.63 -20.44 -11.13
C ILE A 78 1.79 -18.95 -10.87
N GLU A 79 2.89 -18.33 -11.31
CA GLU A 79 3.11 -16.90 -11.13
C GLU A 79 2.02 -16.05 -11.79
N ASP A 80 1.56 -16.43 -12.98
CA ASP A 80 0.51 -15.71 -13.70
C ASP A 80 -0.86 -15.90 -13.00
N ALA A 81 -1.12 -17.10 -12.45
CA ALA A 81 -2.31 -17.36 -11.62
C ALA A 81 -2.27 -16.56 -10.32
N GLU A 82 -1.14 -16.56 -9.60
CA GLU A 82 -0.94 -15.80 -8.36
C GLU A 82 -1.09 -14.29 -8.59
N LYS A 83 -0.51 -13.74 -9.67
CA LYS A 83 -0.71 -12.33 -10.03
C LYS A 83 -2.19 -12.03 -10.24
N THR A 84 -2.89 -12.89 -10.97
CA THR A 84 -4.34 -12.74 -11.23
C THR A 84 -5.16 -12.80 -9.93
N GLU A 85 -4.79 -13.64 -8.98
CA GLU A 85 -5.44 -13.72 -7.68
C GLU A 85 -5.13 -12.50 -6.80
N VAL A 86 -3.88 -12.04 -6.77
CA VAL A 86 -3.46 -10.82 -6.08
C VAL A 86 -4.23 -9.62 -6.63
N ASP A 87 -4.34 -9.47 -7.95
CA ASP A 87 -5.09 -8.38 -8.56
C ASP A 87 -6.56 -8.38 -8.08
N LYS A 88 -7.23 -9.54 -8.13
CA LYS A 88 -8.61 -9.68 -7.61
C LYS A 88 -8.71 -9.36 -6.12
N LEU A 89 -7.75 -9.79 -5.31
CA LEU A 89 -7.72 -9.51 -3.88
C LEU A 89 -7.51 -8.01 -3.63
N THR A 90 -6.65 -7.35 -4.39
CA THR A 90 -6.44 -5.90 -4.26
C THR A 90 -7.67 -5.10 -4.68
N GLU A 91 -8.39 -5.52 -5.72
CA GLU A 91 -9.67 -4.91 -6.11
C GLU A 91 -10.71 -5.06 -5.00
N ARG A 92 -10.85 -6.26 -4.43
CA ARG A 92 -11.76 -6.51 -3.30
C ARG A 92 -11.38 -5.71 -2.07
N LEU A 93 -10.08 -5.57 -1.79
CA LEU A 93 -9.58 -4.77 -0.67
C LEU A 93 -9.95 -3.30 -0.88
N LYS A 94 -9.70 -2.74 -2.06
CA LYS A 94 -10.04 -1.35 -2.39
C LYS A 94 -11.53 -1.08 -2.28
N GLU A 95 -12.39 -1.99 -2.74
CA GLU A 95 -13.83 -1.85 -2.60
C GLU A 95 -14.24 -1.88 -1.12
N SER A 96 -13.70 -2.83 -0.35
CA SER A 96 -13.96 -2.89 1.10
C SER A 96 -13.45 -1.66 1.85
N GLU A 97 -12.30 -1.10 1.47
CA GLU A 97 -11.77 0.13 2.06
C GLU A 97 -12.68 1.32 1.77
N LYS A 98 -13.19 1.43 0.54
CA LYS A 98 -14.14 2.47 0.15
C LYS A 98 -15.46 2.36 0.92
N ASP A 99 -15.98 1.14 1.08
CA ASP A 99 -17.20 0.90 1.87
C ASP A 99 -16.98 1.26 3.34
N ASN A 100 -15.84 0.86 3.92
CA ASN A 100 -15.47 1.21 5.29
C ASN A 100 -15.33 2.73 5.47
N GLN A 101 -14.72 3.44 4.52
CA GLN A 101 -14.61 4.89 4.56
C GLN A 101 -15.99 5.56 4.48
N ALA A 102 -16.89 5.08 3.62
CA ALA A 102 -18.24 5.60 3.51
C ALA A 102 -19.05 5.39 4.80
N LEU A 103 -18.95 4.22 5.42
CA LEU A 103 -19.57 3.93 6.71
C LEU A 103 -18.99 4.77 7.85
N GLN A 104 -17.66 4.93 7.89
CA GLN A 104 -17.01 5.78 8.89
C GLN A 104 -17.49 7.23 8.79
N LEU A 105 -17.59 7.77 7.57
CA LEU A 105 -18.13 9.12 7.35
C LEU A 105 -19.58 9.25 7.80
N GLN A 106 -20.41 8.22 7.57
CA GLN A 106 -21.79 8.21 8.08
C GLN A 106 -21.84 8.23 9.61
N VAL A 107 -21.02 7.40 10.27
CA VAL A 107 -20.92 7.34 11.73
C VAL A 107 -20.45 8.67 12.30
N ASP A 108 -19.42 9.29 11.70
CA ASP A 108 -18.90 10.58 12.13
C ASP A 108 -19.97 11.66 12.01
N ARG A 109 -20.67 11.71 10.87
CA ARG A 109 -21.79 12.64 10.65
C ARG A 109 -22.89 12.48 11.70
N MET A 110 -23.34 11.24 11.95
CA MET A 110 -24.37 10.97 12.97
C MET A 110 -23.90 11.32 14.38
N THR A 111 -22.63 11.03 14.70
CA THR A 111 -22.03 11.36 15.99
C THR A 111 -21.96 12.87 16.21
N ILE A 112 -21.55 13.62 15.19
CA ILE A 112 -21.50 15.09 15.23
C ILE A 112 -22.90 15.66 15.34
N ALA A 113 -23.86 15.17 14.55
CA ALA A 113 -25.25 15.61 14.61
C ALA A 113 -25.84 15.42 16.01
N ALA A 114 -25.63 14.26 16.63
CA ALA A 114 -26.06 13.97 18.00
C ALA A 114 -25.42 14.93 19.03
N LYS A 115 -24.12 15.25 18.89
CA LYS A 115 -23.41 16.19 19.78
C LYS A 115 -24.00 17.60 19.74
N PHE A 116 -24.40 18.07 18.56
CA PHE A 116 -24.91 19.43 18.37
C PHE A 116 -26.45 19.53 18.38
N GLY A 117 -27.14 18.40 18.52
CA GLY A 117 -28.61 18.33 18.53
C GLY A 117 -29.25 18.62 17.16
N ILE A 118 -28.57 18.23 16.09
CA ILE A 118 -29.02 18.39 14.70
C ILE A 118 -29.84 17.16 14.30
N SER A 119 -30.90 17.34 13.52
CA SER A 119 -31.71 16.24 13.01
C SER A 119 -30.90 15.39 12.00
N ALA A 120 -31.29 14.11 11.82
CA ALA A 120 -30.61 13.24 10.85
C ALA A 120 -30.71 13.79 9.42
N ASP A 121 -31.89 14.28 9.03
CA ASP A 121 -32.15 14.85 7.70
C ASP A 121 -31.28 16.11 7.45
N ASP A 122 -31.19 17.01 8.44
CA ASP A 122 -30.33 18.19 8.35
C ASP A 122 -28.85 17.81 8.32
N ALA A 123 -28.46 16.77 9.05
CA ALA A 123 -27.09 16.26 9.03
C ALA A 123 -26.71 15.79 7.63
N GLU A 124 -27.57 15.03 6.95
CA GLU A 124 -27.31 14.57 5.58
C GLU A 124 -27.24 15.72 4.57
N MET A 125 -28.06 16.76 4.73
CA MET A 125 -28.12 17.86 3.78
C MET A 125 -26.99 18.89 3.97
N PHE A 126 -26.54 19.11 5.22
CA PHE A 126 -25.62 20.21 5.53
C PHE A 126 -24.24 19.79 6.03
N LEU A 127 -24.05 18.58 6.56
CA LEU A 127 -22.75 18.13 7.06
C LEU A 127 -22.04 17.29 6.00
N HIS A 128 -20.96 17.86 5.45
CA HIS A 128 -20.20 17.24 4.38
C HIS A 128 -18.71 17.58 4.48
N GLY A 129 -17.87 16.68 3.96
CA GLY A 129 -16.42 16.81 4.01
C GLY A 129 -15.80 15.87 5.03
N ASP A 130 -14.69 16.30 5.63
CA ASP A 130 -14.02 15.58 6.71
C ASP A 130 -14.73 15.79 8.06
N ALA A 131 -14.33 15.03 9.07
CA ALA A 131 -14.93 15.10 10.40
C ALA A 131 -14.79 16.49 11.05
N GLU A 132 -13.68 17.20 10.80
CA GLU A 132 -13.44 18.52 11.38
C GLU A 132 -14.33 19.60 10.74
N THR A 133 -14.43 19.61 9.41
CA THR A 133 -15.34 20.53 8.69
C THR A 133 -16.79 20.24 9.07
N MET A 134 -17.20 18.97 9.17
CA MET A 134 -18.53 18.62 9.67
C MET A 134 -18.79 19.15 11.08
N ALA A 135 -17.80 19.10 11.98
CA ALA A 135 -17.93 19.61 13.34
C ALA A 135 -18.09 21.14 13.37
N THR A 136 -17.30 21.87 12.59
CA THR A 136 -17.43 23.34 12.49
C THR A 136 -18.76 23.75 11.84
N GLN A 137 -19.21 23.04 10.79
CA GLN A 137 -20.52 23.25 10.18
C GLN A 137 -21.64 23.03 11.21
N ALA A 138 -21.60 21.92 11.94
CA ALA A 138 -22.57 21.61 12.96
C ALA A 138 -22.61 22.67 14.07
N GLU A 139 -21.45 23.15 14.51
CA GLU A 139 -21.36 24.23 15.50
C GLU A 139 -22.01 25.52 14.99
N THR A 140 -21.70 25.96 13.77
CA THR A 140 -22.29 27.18 13.20
C THR A 140 -23.81 27.07 13.04
N LEU A 141 -24.32 25.89 12.66
CA LEU A 141 -25.76 25.63 12.58
C LEU A 141 -26.42 25.69 13.96
N ALA A 142 -25.80 25.06 14.97
CA ALA A 142 -26.30 25.09 16.34
C ALA A 142 -26.28 26.52 16.94
N GLN A 143 -25.26 27.31 16.67
CA GLN A 143 -25.21 28.72 17.10
C GLN A 143 -26.31 29.56 16.43
N ARG A 144 -26.56 29.32 15.14
CA ARG A 144 -27.61 30.02 14.38
C ARG A 144 -29.00 29.63 14.85
N SER A 145 -29.27 28.37 15.21
CA SER A 145 -30.58 27.95 15.70
C SER A 145 -30.87 28.49 17.11
N ARG A 146 -29.84 28.63 17.96
CA ARG A 146 -29.93 29.22 19.30
C ARG A 146 -30.15 30.73 19.30
N THR A 147 -29.79 31.43 18.22
CA THR A 147 -29.92 32.88 18.14
C THR A 147 -31.27 33.24 17.50
N PRO A 148 -32.30 33.66 18.28
CA PRO A 148 -33.59 34.02 17.70
C PRO A 148 -33.41 35.21 16.77
N ARG A 149 -33.69 35.03 15.48
CA ARG A 149 -33.78 36.17 14.56
C ARG A 149 -35.05 36.94 14.91
N LYS A 150 -34.92 38.27 15.04
CA LYS A 150 -36.08 39.13 14.99
C LYS A 150 -36.72 38.92 13.63
N ALA A 151 -38.02 38.61 13.60
CA ALA A 151 -38.78 38.60 12.37
C ALA A 151 -38.56 39.96 11.69
N GLU A 152 -37.99 39.94 10.48
CA GLU A 152 -37.93 41.14 9.65
C GLU A 152 -39.37 41.64 9.51
N ALA A 153 -39.59 42.92 9.80
CA ALA A 153 -40.93 43.47 9.80
C ALA A 153 -41.55 43.18 8.42
N PRO A 154 -42.82 42.78 8.31
CA PRO A 154 -43.44 42.40 7.02
C PRO A 154 -43.35 43.47 5.92
N ASN A 155 -43.01 44.71 6.30
CA ASN A 155 -42.85 45.86 5.42
C ASN A 155 -41.40 46.40 5.34
N GLN A 156 -40.39 45.69 5.86
CA GLN A 156 -39.00 46.06 5.63
C GLN A 156 -38.70 45.98 4.12
N GLY A 157 -38.19 47.07 3.55
CA GLY A 157 -37.97 47.22 2.09
C GLY A 157 -39.19 47.70 1.30
N ARG A 158 -40.39 47.71 1.89
CA ARG A 158 -41.59 48.28 1.27
C ARG A 158 -41.63 49.78 1.57
N GLY A 159 -40.88 50.55 0.79
CA GLY A 159 -40.76 52.00 0.97
C GLY A 159 -42.13 52.67 1.13
N THR A 160 -42.35 53.38 2.24
CA THR A 160 -43.52 54.23 2.38
C THR A 160 -43.38 55.36 1.38
N ALA A 161 -44.18 55.35 0.31
CA ALA A 161 -44.10 56.29 -0.81
C ALA A 161 -44.14 57.78 -0.39
N GLN A 162 -44.65 58.07 0.82
CA GLN A 162 -44.75 59.41 1.39
C GLN A 162 -43.39 60.02 1.77
N GLY A 163 -42.43 59.20 2.24
CA GLY A 163 -41.17 59.70 2.81
C GLY A 163 -40.08 59.97 1.77
N THR A 164 -40.05 59.18 0.69
CA THR A 164 -39.02 59.31 -0.36
C THR A 164 -39.26 60.50 -1.27
N LYS A 165 -40.52 60.84 -1.56
CA LYS A 165 -40.87 62.02 -2.37
C LYS A 165 -40.55 63.33 -1.65
N ALA A 166 -40.96 63.45 -0.38
CA ALA A 166 -40.66 64.64 0.43
C ALA A 166 -39.16 64.82 0.65
N ALA A 167 -38.41 63.74 0.88
CA ALA A 167 -36.94 63.79 0.98
C ALA A 167 -36.27 64.17 -0.35
N ALA A 168 -36.81 63.70 -1.48
CA ALA A 168 -36.30 64.05 -2.81
C ALA A 168 -36.59 65.52 -3.17
N GLU A 169 -37.75 66.05 -2.80
CA GLU A 169 -38.11 67.46 -2.98
C GLU A 169 -37.22 68.38 -2.13
N GLN A 170 -37.00 68.02 -0.85
CA GLN A 170 -36.08 68.77 0.03
C GLN A 170 -34.63 68.77 -0.47
N TRP A 171 -34.18 67.65 -1.04
CA TRP A 171 -32.86 67.58 -1.67
C TRP A 171 -32.77 68.42 -2.94
N ALA A 172 -33.81 68.41 -3.78
CA ALA A 172 -33.88 69.23 -4.99
C ALA A 172 -33.87 70.73 -4.67
N ASP A 173 -34.64 71.17 -3.66
CA ASP A 173 -34.65 72.57 -3.20
C ASP A 173 -33.28 73.00 -2.67
N SER A 174 -32.55 72.11 -2.00
CA SER A 174 -31.18 72.39 -1.50
C SER A 174 -30.14 72.60 -2.60
N LEU A 175 -30.40 72.10 -3.81
CA LEU A 175 -29.52 72.28 -4.97
C LEU A 175 -29.83 73.54 -5.77
N LEU A 176 -31.08 74.01 -5.73
CA LEU A 176 -31.56 75.15 -6.52
C LEU A 176 -31.48 76.49 -5.77
N ASN A 177 -31.40 76.48 -4.43
CA ASN A 177 -31.21 77.68 -3.61
C ASN A 177 -29.71 77.97 -3.32
N LYS A 178 -28.98 78.45 -4.33
CA LYS A 178 -27.69 79.16 -4.16
C LYS A 178 -27.81 80.61 -4.58
#